data_AF-A0A836X2L0-F1
#
_entry.id   AF-A0A836X2L0-F1
#
_cell.length_a   1.000
_cell.length_b   1.000
_cell.length_c   1.000
_cell.angle_alpha   90.00
_cell.angle_beta   90.00
_cell.angle_gamma   90.00
#
_symmetry.space_group_name_H-M   'P 1'
#
loop_
_entity.id
_entity.type
_entity.pdbx_description
1 polymer ?
#
loop_
_entity_poly.entity_id
_entity_poly.type
_entity_poly.pdbx_seq_one_letter_code
_entity_poly.pdbx_strand_id
1 'polypeptide(L)'
;MVYGFVERSGGHIEVYSELGAGTTFRIYLPRAYVMAPDAEAGSDQQINPPRGNETILIVDDEEDLLNVAVLHLESLGYKTLTANNGCQALDILRDREDIDLLFCDVIMPSELDGRRTALMARERRPTLKVLLISGFAGQYQDDANGEGQDPSRL
;
A
#
# COMPACT_ATOMS: atom_id res chain seq x y z
N MET A 1 0.78 -5.43 -9.21
CA MET A 1 2.03 -5.78 -8.48
C MET A 1 3.12 -6.50 -9.30
N VAL A 2 2.80 -7.40 -10.24
CA VAL A 2 3.82 -8.26 -10.90
C VAL A 2 4.81 -7.50 -11.80
N TYR A 3 4.33 -6.63 -12.70
CA TYR A 3 5.20 -5.90 -13.65
C TYR A 3 6.30 -5.09 -12.94
N GLY A 4 5.90 -4.23 -11.99
CA GLY A 4 6.85 -3.39 -11.26
C GLY A 4 7.82 -4.17 -10.37
N PHE A 5 7.42 -5.34 -9.87
CA PHE A 5 8.36 -6.25 -9.18
C PHE A 5 9.41 -6.79 -10.15
N VAL A 6 8.99 -7.24 -11.34
CA VAL A 6 9.89 -7.79 -12.36
C VAL A 6 10.88 -6.73 -12.85
N GLU A 7 10.42 -5.52 -13.19
CA GLU A 7 11.31 -4.43 -13.59
C GLU A 7 12.32 -4.04 -12.51
N ARG A 8 11.86 -3.84 -11.27
CA ARG A 8 12.75 -3.51 -10.14
C ARG A 8 13.75 -4.60 -9.82
N SER A 9 13.42 -5.85 -10.16
CA SER A 9 14.32 -6.99 -10.01
C SER A 9 15.30 -7.13 -11.20
N GLY A 10 15.29 -6.20 -12.15
CA GLY A 10 16.09 -6.27 -13.39
C GLY A 10 15.63 -7.37 -14.35
N GLY A 11 14.41 -7.87 -14.18
CA GLY A 11 13.80 -8.91 -15.00
C GLY A 11 13.01 -8.36 -16.19
N HIS A 12 12.36 -9.27 -16.91
CA HIS A 12 11.52 -8.97 -18.06
C HIS A 12 10.23 -9.79 -18.02
N ILE A 13 9.13 -9.23 -18.53
CA ILE A 13 7.84 -9.92 -18.62
C ILE A 13 7.29 -9.82 -20.05
N GLU A 14 6.92 -10.96 -20.62
CA GLU A 14 6.26 -11.07 -21.92
C GLU A 14 4.85 -11.63 -21.74
N VAL A 15 3.90 -11.10 -22.51
CA VAL A 15 2.51 -11.57 -22.49
C VAL A 15 2.10 -11.96 -23.91
N TYR A 16 1.60 -13.20 -24.06
CA TYR A 16 0.97 -13.69 -25.28
C TYR A 16 -0.48 -14.04 -24.99
N SER A 17 -1.43 -13.56 -25.80
CA SER A 17 -2.84 -13.90 -25.63
C SER A 17 -3.53 -14.00 -26.99
N GLU A 18 -4.38 -15.02 -27.13
CA GLU A 18 -5.16 -15.24 -28.33
C GLU A 18 -6.55 -15.78 -27.95
N LEU A 19 -7.60 -15.21 -28.56
CA LEU A 19 -8.99 -15.55 -28.25
C LEU A 19 -9.24 -17.04 -28.54
N GLY A 20 -9.73 -17.78 -27.53
CA GLY A 20 -9.97 -19.22 -27.65
C GLY A 20 -8.74 -20.11 -27.47
N ALA A 21 -7.53 -19.55 -27.44
CA ALA A 21 -6.29 -20.29 -27.15
C ALA A 21 -5.73 -20.01 -25.73
N GLY A 22 -6.19 -18.93 -25.10
CA GLY A 22 -5.84 -18.55 -23.73
C GLY A 22 -4.74 -17.49 -23.65
N THR A 23 -4.19 -17.31 -22.44
CA THR A 23 -3.19 -16.27 -22.13
C THR A 23 -1.98 -16.91 -21.46
N THR A 24 -0.79 -16.53 -21.89
CA THR A 24 0.51 -16.98 -21.34
C THR A 24 1.33 -15.77 -20.91
N PHE A 25 1.75 -15.78 -19.64
CA PHE A 25 2.72 -14.84 -19.09
C PHE A 25 4.07 -15.53 -18.95
N ARG A 26 5.15 -14.95 -19.50
CA ARG A 26 6.52 -15.41 -19.30
C ARG A 26 7.27 -14.37 -18.48
N ILE A 27 7.84 -14.81 -17.36
CA ILE A 27 8.60 -13.94 -16.44
C ILE A 27 10.05 -14.42 -16.44
N TYR A 28 10.96 -13.53 -16.81
CA TYR A 28 12.40 -13.76 -16.80
C TYR A 28 13.02 -12.94 -15.68
N LEU A 29 13.79 -13.60 -14.80
CA LEU A 29 14.49 -12.93 -13.70
C LEU A 29 15.99 -13.18 -13.83
N PRO A 30 16.85 -12.21 -13.47
CA PRO A 30 18.29 -12.41 -13.45
C PRO A 30 18.66 -13.58 -12.53
N ARG A 31 19.55 -14.44 -12.99
CA ARG A 31 20.09 -15.51 -12.17
C ARG A 31 20.92 -14.91 -11.03
N ALA A 32 20.61 -15.24 -9.78
CA ALA A 32 21.46 -14.89 -8.65
C ALA A 32 22.78 -15.67 -8.73
N TYR A 33 23.91 -14.96 -8.67
CA TYR A 33 25.26 -15.55 -8.65
C TYR A 33 25.84 -15.75 -7.24
N VAL A 34 25.09 -15.33 -6.21
CA VAL A 34 25.44 -15.64 -4.83
C VAL A 34 25.11 -17.12 -4.64
N MET A 35 26.14 -17.98 -4.55
CA MET A 35 25.96 -19.23 -3.84
C MET A 35 25.41 -18.83 -2.48
N ALA A 36 24.20 -19.28 -2.15
CA ALA A 36 23.82 -19.31 -0.75
C ALA A 36 25.04 -19.90 -0.03
N PRO A 37 25.63 -19.21 0.98
CA PRO A 37 26.58 -19.91 1.84
C PRO A 37 25.88 -21.20 2.22
N ASP A 38 26.61 -22.34 2.17
CA ASP A 38 26.07 -23.65 2.52
C ASP A 38 25.02 -23.42 3.57
N ALA A 39 23.77 -23.76 3.24
CA ALA A 39 22.71 -23.69 4.20
C ALA A 39 23.10 -24.71 5.27
N GLU A 40 23.97 -24.32 6.21
CA GLU A 40 23.66 -24.49 7.60
C GLU A 40 22.19 -24.15 7.64
N ALA A 41 21.38 -25.19 7.78
CA ALA A 41 20.05 -25.08 8.29
C ALA A 41 20.20 -24.51 9.72
N GLY A 42 20.70 -23.28 9.82
CA GLY A 42 20.42 -22.37 10.90
C GLY A 42 18.92 -22.37 10.87
N SER A 43 18.37 -23.05 11.87
CA SER A 43 16.96 -23.27 12.11
C SER A 43 16.19 -22.18 11.41
N ASP A 44 15.27 -22.58 10.53
CA ASP A 44 14.10 -21.80 10.18
C ASP A 44 13.44 -21.43 11.53
N GLN A 45 14.01 -20.45 12.23
CA GLN A 45 13.28 -19.64 13.16
C GLN A 45 12.40 -18.89 12.20
N GLN A 46 11.31 -19.55 11.84
CA GLN A 46 10.14 -18.94 11.26
C GLN A 46 9.93 -17.74 12.15
N ILE A 47 10.39 -16.57 11.66
CA ILE A 47 10.29 -15.32 12.38
C ILE A 47 8.79 -15.11 12.38
N ASN A 48 8.11 -15.60 13.41
CA ASN A 48 6.70 -15.41 13.55
C ASN A 48 6.55 -13.90 13.62
N PRO A 49 5.94 -13.27 12.60
CA PRO A 49 5.75 -11.83 12.63
C PRO A 49 5.04 -11.49 13.94
N PRO A 50 5.44 -10.40 14.61
CA PRO A 50 4.80 -9.99 15.83
C PRO A 50 3.28 -9.91 15.59
N ARG A 51 2.53 -10.55 16.48
CA ARG A 51 1.06 -10.53 16.46
C ARG A 51 0.58 -9.39 17.32
N GLY A 52 -0.55 -8.80 16.94
CA GLY A 52 -1.20 -7.73 17.71
C GLY A 52 -2.65 -8.06 18.02
N ASN A 53 -3.30 -7.17 18.75
CA ASN A 53 -4.73 -7.18 19.04
C ASN A 53 -5.39 -5.79 18.87
N GLU A 54 -4.60 -4.83 18.40
CA GLU A 54 -4.97 -3.45 18.12
C GLU A 54 -6.01 -3.38 16.99
N THR A 55 -6.78 -2.28 16.99
CA THR A 55 -7.77 -2.00 15.95
C THR A 55 -7.17 -1.07 14.90
N ILE A 56 -7.20 -1.50 13.64
CA ILE A 56 -6.67 -0.78 12.50
C ILE A 56 -7.81 -0.36 11.59
N LEU A 57 -7.90 0.94 11.27
CA LEU A 57 -8.77 1.45 10.23
C LEU A 57 -8.00 1.49 8.91
N ILE A 58 -8.43 0.68 7.94
CA ILE A 58 -7.86 0.57 6.60
C ILE A 58 -8.65 1.46 5.64
N VAL A 59 -7.96 2.28 4.86
CA VAL A 59 -8.58 3.21 3.90
C VAL A 59 -7.91 3.07 2.54
N ASP A 60 -8.67 2.65 1.54
CA ASP A 60 -8.22 2.45 0.17
C ASP A 60 -9.47 2.47 -0.74
N ASP A 61 -9.42 3.14 -1.89
CA ASP A 61 -10.54 3.21 -2.83
C ASP A 61 -10.66 1.96 -3.73
N GLU A 62 -9.62 1.12 -3.77
CA GLU A 62 -9.61 -0.14 -4.49
C GLU A 62 -10.00 -1.31 -3.57
N GLU A 63 -11.21 -1.83 -3.75
CA GLU A 63 -11.80 -2.88 -2.90
C GLU A 63 -10.92 -4.15 -2.82
N ASP A 64 -10.26 -4.52 -3.91
CA ASP A 64 -9.37 -5.68 -3.96
C ASP A 64 -8.13 -5.50 -3.06
N LEU A 65 -7.52 -4.30 -3.06
CA LEU A 65 -6.37 -3.99 -2.20
C LEU A 65 -6.78 -3.95 -0.73
N LEU A 66 -7.92 -3.34 -0.45
CA LEU A 66 -8.51 -3.28 0.89
C LEU A 66 -8.76 -4.68 1.45
N ASN A 67 -9.34 -5.59 0.66
CA ASN A 67 -9.57 -6.97 1.04
C ASN A 67 -8.26 -7.74 1.32
N VAL A 68 -7.22 -7.53 0.51
CA VAL A 68 -5.89 -8.13 0.75
C VAL A 68 -5.29 -7.62 2.06
N ALA A 69 -5.39 -6.33 2.34
CA ALA A 69 -4.89 -5.74 3.59
C ALA A 69 -5.62 -6.29 4.82
N VAL A 70 -6.96 -6.41 4.75
CA VAL A 70 -7.80 -7.01 5.80
C VAL A 70 -7.34 -8.45 6.08
N LEU A 71 -7.31 -9.30 5.05
CA LEU A 71 -6.91 -10.70 5.18
C LEU A 71 -5.53 -10.83 5.82
N HIS A 72 -4.58 -10.00 5.42
CA HIS A 72 -3.22 -10.03 5.94
C HIS A 72 -3.17 -9.62 7.41
N LEU A 73 -3.77 -8.47 7.77
CA LEU A 73 -3.72 -7.94 9.14
C LEU A 73 -4.53 -8.80 10.13
N GLU A 74 -5.68 -9.31 9.74
CA GLU A 74 -6.45 -10.23 10.57
C GLU A 74 -5.69 -11.55 10.81
N SER A 75 -4.94 -12.06 9.82
CA SER A 75 -4.10 -13.26 9.99
C SER A 75 -3.01 -13.07 11.05
N LEU A 76 -2.60 -11.81 11.30
CA LEU A 76 -1.64 -11.40 12.34
C LEU A 76 -2.30 -11.09 13.69
N GLY A 77 -3.64 -11.16 13.79
CA GLY A 77 -4.40 -11.00 15.03
C GLY A 77 -5.02 -9.62 15.26
N TYR A 78 -4.81 -8.67 14.36
CA TYR A 78 -5.40 -7.33 14.45
C TYR A 78 -6.89 -7.36 14.17
N LYS A 79 -7.62 -6.38 14.70
CA LYS A 79 -9.02 -6.11 14.32
C LYS A 79 -9.02 -5.07 13.23
N THR A 80 -9.80 -5.27 12.18
CA THR A 80 -9.85 -4.33 11.06
C THR A 80 -11.22 -3.66 10.93
N LEU A 81 -11.19 -2.37 10.66
CA LEU A 81 -12.30 -1.59 10.14
C LEU A 81 -11.90 -1.05 8.78
N THR A 82 -12.87 -0.81 7.90
CA THR A 82 -12.58 -0.44 6.51
C THR A 82 -13.34 0.81 6.11
N ALA A 83 -12.72 1.60 5.24
CA ALA A 83 -13.33 2.73 4.56
C ALA A 83 -12.83 2.78 3.11
N ASN A 84 -13.71 3.16 2.18
CA ASN A 84 -13.37 3.27 0.75
C ASN A 84 -13.02 4.69 0.32
N ASN A 85 -13.02 5.65 1.25
CA ASN A 85 -12.61 7.03 1.01
C ASN A 85 -12.33 7.75 2.35
N GLY A 86 -11.70 8.93 2.24
CA GLY A 86 -11.35 9.74 3.40
C GLY A 86 -12.53 10.22 4.24
N CYS A 87 -13.67 10.55 3.62
CA CYS A 87 -14.86 11.01 4.37
C CYS A 87 -15.42 9.93 5.28
N GLN A 88 -15.58 8.71 4.75
CA GLN A 88 -16.02 7.56 5.53
C GLN A 88 -15.03 7.24 6.66
N ALA A 89 -13.72 7.33 6.39
CA ALA A 89 -12.70 7.11 7.41
C ALA A 89 -12.82 8.13 8.56
N LEU A 90 -13.02 9.42 8.25
CA LEU A 90 -13.20 10.46 9.25
C LEU A 90 -14.49 10.30 10.06
N ASP A 91 -15.56 9.78 9.46
CA ASP A 91 -16.81 9.47 10.19
C ASP A 91 -16.62 8.30 11.16
N ILE A 92 -15.94 7.23 10.73
CA ILE A 92 -15.60 6.10 11.60
C ILE A 92 -14.70 6.57 12.75
N LEU A 93 -13.67 7.38 12.45
CA LEU A 93 -12.79 8.01 13.44
C LEU A 93 -13.50 9.06 14.31
N ARG A 94 -14.71 9.49 13.99
CA ARG A 94 -15.50 10.33 14.89
C ARG A 94 -16.25 9.46 15.88
N ASP A 95 -16.81 8.35 15.41
CA ASP A 95 -17.75 7.54 16.18
C ASP A 95 -17.07 6.46 17.05
N ARG A 96 -15.78 6.17 16.81
CA ARG A 96 -15.04 5.09 17.50
C ARG A 96 -13.70 5.53 18.04
N GLU A 97 -13.49 5.53 19.35
CA GLU A 97 -12.22 5.91 19.99
C GLU A 97 -11.21 4.76 20.13
N ASP A 98 -11.64 3.53 19.88
CA ASP A 98 -10.84 2.31 20.04
C ASP A 98 -9.93 1.97 18.85
N ILE A 99 -9.69 2.94 17.96
CA ILE A 99 -8.85 2.80 16.77
C ILE A 99 -7.42 3.24 17.10
N ASP A 100 -6.48 2.30 17.01
CA ASP A 100 -5.08 2.49 17.37
C ASP A 100 -4.22 3.02 16.20
N LEU A 101 -4.61 2.67 14.97
CA LEU A 101 -3.88 3.01 13.74
C LEU A 101 -4.83 3.34 12.59
N LEU A 102 -4.56 4.44 11.90
CA LEU A 102 -5.06 4.71 10.55
C LEU A 102 -4.04 4.21 9.53
N PHE A 103 -4.42 3.25 8.70
CA PHE A 103 -3.65 2.67 7.61
C PHE A 103 -4.30 3.08 6.29
N CYS A 104 -3.72 4.04 5.57
CA CYS A 104 -4.41 4.74 4.49
C CYS A 104 -3.54 4.84 3.23
N ASP A 105 -4.10 4.52 2.07
CA ASP A 105 -3.43 4.85 0.81
C ASP A 105 -3.35 6.37 0.62
N VAL A 106 -2.23 6.83 0.05
CA VAL A 106 -1.94 8.24 -0.15
C VAL A 106 -2.80 8.84 -1.26
N ILE A 107 -3.05 8.08 -2.33
CA ILE A 107 -3.61 8.58 -3.59
C ILE A 107 -4.98 7.94 -3.81
N MET A 108 -6.00 8.59 -3.28
CA MET A 108 -7.39 8.25 -3.57
C MET A 108 -8.02 9.36 -4.42
N PRO A 109 -8.82 9.05 -5.46
CA PRO A 109 -9.42 10.02 -6.37
C PRO A 109 -10.57 10.84 -5.75
N SER A 110 -10.89 10.62 -4.47
CA SER A 110 -12.00 11.28 -3.76
C SER A 110 -11.69 12.75 -3.42
N GLU A 111 -12.70 13.53 -3.01
CA GLU A 111 -12.52 14.92 -2.55
C GLU A 111 -11.51 15.04 -1.38
N LEU A 112 -11.34 13.96 -0.62
CA LEU A 112 -10.40 13.88 0.49
C LEU A 112 -9.38 12.76 0.25
N ASP A 113 -8.21 13.13 -0.25
CA ASP A 113 -7.08 12.22 -0.42
C ASP A 113 -6.54 11.69 0.93
N GLY A 114 -5.65 10.71 0.88
CA GLY A 114 -5.10 10.07 2.08
C GLY A 114 -4.28 11.00 2.96
N ARG A 115 -3.50 11.92 2.35
CA ARG A 115 -2.69 12.91 3.07
C ARG A 115 -3.56 13.86 3.89
N ARG A 116 -4.63 14.38 3.28
CA ARG A 116 -5.56 15.31 3.92
C ARG A 116 -6.42 14.59 4.95
N THR A 117 -6.83 13.35 4.68
CA THR A 117 -7.49 12.46 5.66
C THR A 117 -6.63 12.29 6.91
N ALA A 118 -5.36 11.94 6.74
CA ALA A 118 -4.40 11.78 7.84
C ALA A 118 -4.21 13.07 8.66
N LEU A 119 -4.09 14.22 7.99
CA LEU A 119 -3.97 15.52 8.65
C LEU A 119 -5.20 15.81 9.53
N MET A 120 -6.40 15.72 8.95
CA MET A 120 -7.66 15.98 9.66
C MET A 120 -7.91 14.97 10.80
N ALA A 121 -7.52 13.71 10.61
CA ALA A 121 -7.59 12.70 11.65
C ALA A 121 -6.72 13.06 12.86
N ARG A 122 -5.48 13.54 12.62
CA ARG A 122 -4.56 13.94 13.70
C ARG A 122 -4.92 15.28 14.35
N GLU A 123 -5.53 16.21 13.62
CA GLU A 123 -6.08 17.44 14.22
C GLU A 123 -7.14 17.11 15.28
N ARG A 124 -7.98 16.11 15.02
CA ARG A 124 -9.00 15.64 15.97
C ARG A 124 -8.43 14.71 17.04
N ARG A 125 -7.47 13.86 16.68
CA ARG A 125 -6.85 12.86 17.56
C ARG A 125 -5.32 12.93 17.47
N PRO A 126 -4.67 13.82 18.22
CA PRO A 126 -3.23 14.04 18.11
C PRO A 126 -2.36 12.80 18.40
N THR A 127 -2.90 11.85 19.18
CA THR A 127 -2.23 10.59 19.57
C THR A 127 -2.46 9.45 18.59
N LEU A 128 -3.36 9.60 17.60
CA LEU A 128 -3.64 8.56 16.61
C LEU A 128 -2.39 8.28 15.79
N LYS A 129 -1.98 7.01 15.72
CA LYS A 129 -0.91 6.58 14.83
C LYS A 129 -1.44 6.58 13.40
N VAL A 130 -0.62 7.01 12.45
CA VAL A 130 -0.97 7.03 11.04
C VAL A 130 0.15 6.40 10.23
N LEU A 131 -0.21 5.47 9.35
CA LEU A 131 0.65 4.87 8.34
C LEU A 131 0.05 5.14 6.97
N LEU A 132 0.80 5.90 6.16
CA LEU A 132 0.46 6.19 4.78
C LEU A 132 1.17 5.22 3.84
N ILE A 133 0.44 4.68 2.87
CA ILE A 133 0.93 3.71 1.89
C ILE A 133 0.93 4.37 0.52
N SER A 134 1.90 4.05 -0.33
CA SER A 134 1.89 4.49 -1.72
C SER A 134 2.14 3.29 -2.63
N GLY A 135 1.21 2.99 -3.52
CA GLY A 135 1.34 1.93 -4.53
C GLY A 135 2.27 2.28 -5.70
N PHE A 136 2.58 3.58 -5.89
CA PHE A 136 3.46 4.06 -6.95
C PHE A 136 4.04 5.44 -6.62
N ALA A 137 5.21 5.51 -5.96
CA ALA A 137 5.88 6.77 -5.63
C ALA A 137 6.49 7.50 -6.85
N GLY A 138 6.33 6.96 -8.07
CA GLY A 138 7.04 7.40 -9.27
C GLY A 138 6.51 8.69 -9.91
N GLN A 139 5.32 9.17 -9.54
CA GLN A 139 4.76 10.39 -10.10
C GLN A 139 3.93 11.14 -9.06
N TYR A 140 4.59 11.75 -8.08
CA TYR A 140 4.12 13.00 -7.49
C TYR A 140 5.33 13.62 -6.78
N GLN A 141 6.03 14.48 -7.49
CA GLN A 141 6.90 15.47 -6.86
C GLN A 141 6.02 16.44 -6.08
N ASP A 142 6.48 16.82 -4.90
CA ASP A 142 5.80 17.80 -4.05
C ASP A 142 5.54 19.09 -4.84
N ASP A 143 4.28 19.38 -5.16
CA ASP A 143 3.81 20.74 -5.47
C ASP A 143 3.73 21.59 -4.19
N ALA A 144 4.73 21.47 -3.32
CA ALA A 144 4.93 22.30 -2.14
C ALA A 144 5.83 23.51 -2.43
N ASN A 145 6.23 23.74 -3.68
CA ASN A 145 6.87 24.99 -4.11
C ASN A 145 5.95 25.69 -5.13
N GLY A 146 5.09 26.55 -4.61
CA GLY A 146 4.36 27.49 -5.45
C GLY A 146 5.32 28.44 -6.14
N GLU A 147 5.42 28.34 -7.46
CA GLU A 147 5.76 29.44 -8.36
C GLU A 147 5.19 29.09 -9.73
N GLY A 148 4.11 29.78 -10.11
CA GLY A 148 3.59 29.71 -11.47
C GLY A 148 4.61 30.33 -12.43
N GLN A 149 4.98 29.59 -13.48
CA GLN A 149 5.72 30.15 -14.60
C GLN A 149 4.97 29.91 -15.91
N ASP A 150 4.60 31.04 -16.50
CA ASP A 150 3.83 31.27 -17.72
C ASP A 150 4.51 30.66 -18.97
N PRO A 151 3.83 29.78 -19.74
CA PRO A 151 4.40 29.12 -20.91
C PRO A 151 4.30 29.94 -22.21
N SER A 152 4.34 31.28 -22.16
CA SER A 152 4.30 32.14 -23.36
C SER A 152 5.62 32.87 -23.69
N ARG A 153 6.74 32.14 -23.64
CA ARG A 153 7.98 32.52 -24.34
C ARG A 153 8.66 31.31 -24.96
N LEU A 154 8.30 31.02 -26.22
CA LEU A 154 9.18 30.78 -27.37
C LEU A 154 8.34 30.79 -28.65
#